data_AF-A0A5B0CPW8-F1
#
_entry.id   AF-A0A5B0CPW8-F1
#
_cell.length_a   1.000
_cell.length_b   1.000
_cell.length_c   1.000
_cell.angle_alpha   90.00
_cell.angle_beta   90.00
_cell.angle_gamma   90.00
#
_symmetry.space_group_name_H-M   'P 1'
#
loop_
_entity.id
_entity.type
_entity.pdbx_description
1 polymer ?
#
loop_
_entity_poly.entity_id
_entity_poly.type
_entity_poly.pdbx_seq_one_letter_code
_entity_poly.pdbx_strand_id
1 'polypeptide(L)'
;MFKNLSPNIKSSITRSITQTFEQYMSDIEWSGEKFSIDDYIASWREYITEKALWYSKIPDDMKNDPEFHEDLAKRINEIIARILSEPPSEEQVVEIQSMQEVLDTHYEYHCKAEAIYVETLLKNKINA
;
A
#
# COMPACT_ATOMS: atom_id res chain seq x y z
N MET A 1 -22.22 -7.77 0.37
CA MET A 1 -22.70 -6.37 0.22
C MET A 1 -21.78 -5.49 -0.64
N PHE A 2 -20.46 -5.64 -0.55
CA PHE A 2 -19.48 -4.87 -1.32
C PHE A 2 -19.67 -4.97 -2.85
N LYS A 3 -20.16 -6.12 -3.33
CA LYS A 3 -20.48 -6.36 -4.74
C LYS A 3 -21.51 -5.38 -5.31
N ASN A 4 -22.34 -4.77 -4.46
CA ASN A 4 -23.37 -3.81 -4.89
C ASN A 4 -22.83 -2.38 -5.04
N LEU A 5 -21.60 -2.12 -4.59
CA LEU A 5 -20.95 -0.83 -4.80
C LEU A 5 -20.71 -0.57 -6.29
N SER A 6 -20.81 0.70 -6.68
CA SER A 6 -20.48 1.13 -8.04
C SER A 6 -19.01 0.82 -8.35
N PRO A 7 -18.66 0.54 -9.61
CA PRO A 7 -17.28 0.30 -10.04
C PRO A 7 -16.33 1.43 -9.61
N ASN A 8 -16.81 2.69 -9.63
CA ASN A 8 -16.04 3.86 -9.23
C ASN A 8 -15.68 3.83 -7.74
N ILE A 9 -16.61 3.43 -6.87
CA ILE A 9 -16.32 3.30 -5.43
C ILE A 9 -15.36 2.14 -5.19
N LYS A 10 -15.58 0.98 -5.82
CA LYS A 10 -14.65 -0.18 -5.69
C LYS A 10 -13.22 0.16 -6.13
N SER A 11 -13.09 0.91 -7.22
CA SER A 11 -11.80 1.42 -7.70
C SER A 11 -11.17 2.38 -6.68
N SER A 12 -11.97 3.31 -6.13
CA SER A 12 -11.51 4.26 -5.11
C SER A 12 -11.06 3.57 -3.82
N ILE A 13 -11.78 2.54 -3.38
CA ILE A 13 -11.39 1.70 -2.24
C ILE A 13 -10.05 1.03 -2.53
N THR A 14 -9.93 0.39 -3.69
CA THR A 14 -8.69 -0.30 -4.09
C THR A 14 -7.50 0.66 -4.08
N ARG A 15 -7.65 1.84 -4.68
CA ARG A 15 -6.62 2.88 -4.70
C ARG A 15 -6.27 3.37 -3.29
N SER A 16 -7.27 3.58 -2.43
CA SER A 16 -7.01 4.02 -1.05
C SER A 16 -6.19 2.99 -0.28
N ILE A 17 -6.55 1.70 -0.36
CA ILE A 17 -5.83 0.61 0.31
C ILE A 17 -4.38 0.55 -0.19
N THR A 18 -4.17 0.56 -1.51
CA THR A 18 -2.81 0.55 -2.08
C THR A 18 -1.99 1.74 -1.60
N GLN A 19 -2.52 2.96 -1.74
CA GLN A 19 -1.78 4.17 -1.37
C GLN A 19 -1.44 4.22 0.12
N THR A 20 -2.39 3.91 1.00
CA THR A 20 -2.14 3.95 2.45
C THR A 20 -1.23 2.82 2.90
N PHE A 21 -1.30 1.66 2.26
CA PHE A 21 -0.41 0.54 2.57
C PHE A 21 1.03 0.86 2.19
N GLU A 22 1.26 1.33 0.96
CA GLU A 22 2.59 1.75 0.51
C GLU A 22 3.16 2.89 1.37
N GLN A 23 2.33 3.85 1.75
CA GLN A 23 2.73 4.93 2.67
C GLN A 23 3.10 4.37 4.04
N TYR A 24 2.24 3.55 4.66
CA TYR A 24 2.50 2.94 5.95
C TYR A 24 3.79 2.12 5.94
N MET A 25 3.99 1.27 4.91
CA MET A 25 5.21 0.50 4.74
C MET A 25 6.43 1.42 4.60
N SER A 26 6.32 2.51 3.84
CA SER A 26 7.42 3.49 3.70
C SER A 26 7.74 4.19 5.03
N ASP A 27 6.74 4.52 5.83
CA ASP A 27 6.91 5.15 7.16
C ASP A 27 7.66 4.23 8.14
N ILE A 28 7.51 2.91 7.99
CA ILE A 28 8.25 1.90 8.75
C ILE A 28 9.49 1.38 8.00
N GLU A 29 9.89 2.06 6.92
CA GLU A 29 11.07 1.73 6.10
C GLU A 29 11.03 0.33 5.50
N TRP A 30 9.83 -0.15 5.17
CA TRP A 30 9.55 -1.48 4.66
C TRP A 30 9.99 -2.63 5.59
N SER A 31 10.17 -2.35 6.89
CA SER A 31 10.56 -3.36 7.87
C SER A 31 9.41 -4.31 8.22
N GLY A 32 9.54 -5.59 7.84
CA GLY A 32 8.59 -6.64 8.22
C GLY A 32 8.49 -6.88 9.74
N GLU A 33 9.53 -6.56 10.51
CA GLU A 33 9.51 -6.65 11.98
C GLU A 33 8.66 -5.55 12.63
N LYS A 34 8.57 -4.38 11.98
CA LYS A 34 7.75 -3.24 12.43
C LYS A 34 6.29 -3.34 11.94
N PHE A 35 6.00 -4.25 11.01
CA PHE A 35 4.68 -4.37 10.41
C PHE A 35 3.64 -4.84 11.42
N SER A 36 2.53 -4.10 11.52
CA SER A 36 1.36 -4.44 12.32
C SER A 36 0.11 -4.23 11.49
N ILE A 37 -0.66 -5.30 11.30
CA ILE A 37 -1.93 -5.22 10.57
C ILE A 37 -2.93 -4.30 11.29
N ASP A 38 -2.91 -4.29 12.63
CA ASP A 38 -3.82 -3.46 13.42
C ASP A 38 -3.48 -1.96 13.26
N ASP A 39 -2.20 -1.61 13.25
CA ASP A 39 -1.75 -0.23 13.05
C ASP A 39 -2.05 0.25 11.62
N TYR A 40 -1.81 -0.61 10.63
CA TYR A 40 -2.18 -0.32 9.26
C TYR A 40 -3.69 -0.07 9.11
N ILE A 41 -4.52 -0.95 9.68
CA ILE A 41 -5.99 -0.80 9.62
C ILE A 41 -6.44 0.47 10.33
N ALA A 42 -5.80 0.85 11.45
CA ALA A 42 -6.08 2.11 12.13
C ALA A 42 -5.74 3.32 11.24
N SER A 43 -4.55 3.35 10.64
CA SER A 43 -4.10 4.40 9.71
C SER A 43 -5.01 4.51 8.48
N TRP A 44 -5.39 3.37 7.89
CA TRP A 44 -6.31 3.36 6.76
C TRP A 44 -7.71 3.86 7.15
N ARG A 45 -8.20 3.49 8.35
CA ARG A 45 -9.49 3.99 8.88
C ARG A 45 -9.48 5.51 9.07
N GLU A 46 -8.41 6.05 9.63
CA GLU A 46 -8.22 7.49 9.77
C GLU A 46 -8.23 8.17 8.39
N TYR A 47 -7.46 7.65 7.44
CA TYR A 47 -7.45 8.17 6.07
C TYR A 47 -8.84 8.20 5.42
N ILE A 48 -9.60 7.10 5.49
CA ILE A 48 -10.91 7.04 4.82
C ILE A 48 -11.95 7.94 5.49
N THR A 49 -11.84 8.17 6.80
CA THR A 49 -12.79 9.02 7.54
C THR A 49 -12.48 10.50 7.36
N GLU A 50 -11.22 10.88 7.20
CA GLU A 50 -10.80 12.29 7.10
C GLU A 50 -10.62 12.79 5.66
N LYS A 51 -10.12 11.94 4.77
CA LYS A 51 -9.61 12.37 3.45
C LYS A 51 -10.36 11.76 2.27
N ALA A 52 -10.94 10.57 2.42
CA ALA A 52 -11.52 9.85 1.29
C ALA A 52 -12.94 10.32 0.93
N LEU A 53 -13.06 11.06 -0.17
CA LEU A 53 -14.35 11.53 -0.72
C LEU A 53 -15.36 10.42 -1.07
N TRP A 54 -14.91 9.16 -1.21
CA TRP A 54 -15.80 8.04 -1.50
C TRP A 54 -16.46 7.48 -0.24
N TYR A 55 -15.85 7.63 0.94
CA TYR A 55 -16.34 7.03 2.18
C TYR A 55 -17.66 7.66 2.63
N SER A 56 -17.79 8.98 2.46
CA SER A 56 -19.04 9.72 2.69
C SER A 56 -20.18 9.33 1.73
N LYS A 57 -19.87 8.66 0.61
CA LYS A 57 -20.87 8.18 -0.36
C LYS A 57 -21.41 6.79 -0.01
N ILE A 58 -20.86 6.14 1.01
CA ILE A 58 -21.38 4.87 1.51
C ILE A 58 -22.47 5.17 2.54
N PRO A 59 -23.66 4.57 2.42
CA PRO A 59 -24.74 4.66 3.42
C PRO A 59 -24.31 4.16 4.80
N ASP A 60 -24.80 4.78 5.87
CA ASP A 60 -24.39 4.45 7.24
C ASP A 60 -24.86 3.06 7.71
N ASP A 61 -26.00 2.58 7.20
CA ASP A 61 -26.46 1.20 7.42
C ASP A 61 -25.46 0.18 6.85
N MET A 62 -24.92 0.45 5.65
CA MET A 62 -23.87 -0.38 5.05
C MET A 62 -22.55 -0.29 5.82
N LYS A 63 -22.20 0.89 6.35
CA LYS A 63 -20.98 1.07 7.17
C LYS A 63 -21.04 0.34 8.51
N ASN A 64 -22.23 0.05 9.02
CA ASN A 64 -22.43 -0.68 10.27
C ASN A 64 -22.72 -2.17 10.04
N ASP A 65 -22.77 -2.60 8.77
CA ASP A 65 -23.10 -3.96 8.41
C ASP A 65 -21.89 -4.90 8.56
N PRO A 66 -22.00 -6.00 9.35
CA PRO A 66 -20.91 -6.93 9.54
C PRO A 66 -20.44 -7.63 8.25
N GLU A 67 -21.34 -7.94 7.31
CA GLU A 67 -20.98 -8.58 6.04
C GLU A 67 -20.16 -7.63 5.17
N PHE A 68 -20.50 -6.33 5.16
CA PHE A 68 -19.72 -5.30 4.50
C PHE A 68 -18.30 -5.19 5.08
N HIS A 69 -18.15 -5.24 6.41
CA HIS A 69 -16.84 -5.25 7.05
C HIS A 69 -16.02 -6.49 6.71
N GLU A 70 -16.64 -7.67 6.64
CA GLU A 70 -15.97 -8.91 6.25
C GLU A 70 -15.51 -8.86 4.78
N ASP A 71 -16.38 -8.41 3.88
CA ASP A 71 -16.05 -8.20 2.46
C ASP A 71 -14.86 -7.23 2.31
N LEU A 72 -14.84 -6.16 3.10
CA LEU A 72 -13.80 -5.15 3.07
C LEU A 72 -12.47 -5.68 3.60
N ALA A 73 -12.49 -6.46 4.69
CA ALA A 73 -11.30 -7.13 5.22
C ALA A 73 -10.70 -8.11 4.20
N LYS A 74 -11.53 -8.92 3.53
CA LYS A 74 -11.08 -9.79 2.43
C LYS A 74 -10.42 -8.97 1.33
N ARG A 75 -11.06 -7.86 0.92
CA ARG A 75 -10.53 -6.99 -0.13
C ARG A 75 -9.19 -6.37 0.23
N ILE A 76 -9.00 -5.95 1.48
CA ILE A 76 -7.72 -5.42 1.97
C ILE A 76 -6.63 -6.48 1.85
N ASN A 77 -6.90 -7.69 2.36
CA ASN A 77 -5.95 -8.80 2.29
C ASN A 77 -5.58 -9.17 0.85
N GLU A 78 -6.56 -9.23 -0.06
CA GLU A 78 -6.34 -9.48 -1.48
C GLU A 78 -5.40 -8.44 -2.12
N ILE A 79 -5.60 -7.16 -1.80
CA ILE A 79 -4.79 -6.07 -2.38
C ILE A 79 -3.38 -6.10 -1.81
N ILE A 80 -3.23 -6.27 -0.48
CA ILE A 80 -1.91 -6.37 0.16
C ILE A 80 -1.13 -7.56 -0.41
N ALA A 81 -1.77 -8.74 -0.49
CA ALA A 81 -1.14 -9.92 -1.06
C ALA A 81 -0.69 -9.67 -2.50
N ARG A 82 -1.51 -8.99 -3.31
CA ARG A 82 -1.14 -8.63 -4.68
C ARG A 82 0.08 -7.72 -4.73
N ILE A 83 0.11 -6.66 -3.90
CA ILE A 83 1.24 -5.72 -3.83
C ILE A 83 2.54 -6.47 -3.49
N LEU A 84 2.49 -7.32 -2.45
CA LEU A 84 3.65 -8.08 -1.99
C LEU A 84 4.09 -9.18 -2.97
N SER A 85 3.19 -9.64 -3.85
CA SER A 85 3.47 -10.68 -4.84
C SER A 85 3.99 -10.15 -6.18
N GLU A 86 3.83 -8.85 -6.45
CA GLU A 86 4.26 -8.27 -7.72
C GLU A 86 5.78 -8.09 -7.70
N PRO A 87 6.55 -8.80 -8.55
CA PRO A 87 8.00 -8.65 -8.57
C PRO A 87 8.41 -7.33 -9.22
N PRO A 88 9.56 -6.75 -8.84
CA PRO A 88 10.14 -5.64 -9.58
C PRO A 88 10.48 -6.04 -11.01
N SER A 89 10.53 -5.08 -11.93
CA SER A 89 11.00 -5.34 -13.29
C SER A 89 12.51 -5.52 -13.32
N GLU A 90 13.03 -6.25 -14.30
CA GLU A 90 14.48 -6.41 -14.50
C GLU A 90 15.19 -5.06 -14.65
N GLU A 91 14.58 -4.13 -15.38
CA GLU A 91 15.08 -2.76 -15.56
C GLU A 91 15.23 -2.04 -14.21
N GLN A 92 14.21 -2.11 -13.36
CA GLN A 92 14.24 -1.52 -12.02
C GLN A 92 15.30 -2.16 -11.14
N VAL A 93 15.47 -3.48 -11.20
CA VAL A 93 16.52 -4.20 -10.46
C VAL A 93 17.91 -3.70 -10.88
N VAL A 94 18.17 -3.60 -12.19
CA VAL A 94 19.45 -3.13 -12.73
C VAL A 94 19.74 -1.68 -12.32
N GLU A 95 18.73 -0.81 -12.38
CA GLU A 95 18.87 0.59 -11.96
C GLU A 95 19.21 0.70 -10.47
N ILE A 96 18.50 -0.04 -9.61
CA ILE A 96 18.77 -0.07 -8.17
C ILE A 96 20.21 -0.57 -7.92
N GLN A 97 20.61 -1.70 -8.50
CA GLN A 97 21.96 -2.23 -8.25
C GLN A 97 23.07 -1.28 -8.68
N SER A 98 22.89 -0.59 -9.82
CA SER A 98 23.84 0.41 -10.29
C SER A 98 23.98 1.57 -9.31
N MET A 99 22.88 2.05 -8.74
CA MET A 99 22.90 3.10 -7.72
C MET A 99 23.51 2.61 -6.39
N GLN A 100 23.24 1.35 -6.02
CA GLN A 100 23.80 0.74 -4.82
C GLN A 100 25.32 0.60 -4.88
N GLU A 101 25.86 0.22 -6.04
CA GLU A 101 27.31 0.16 -6.28
C GLU A 101 27.97 1.53 -6.14
N VAL A 102 27.36 2.59 -6.70
CA VAL A 102 27.87 3.96 -6.59
C VAL A 102 27.87 4.46 -5.15
N LEU A 103 26.86 4.08 -4.37
CA LEU A 103 26.67 4.54 -2.99
C LEU A 103 27.29 3.62 -1.92
N ASP A 104 27.86 2.47 -2.31
CA ASP A 104 28.31 1.41 -1.41
C ASP A 104 27.22 0.99 -0.41
N THR A 105 26.02 0.68 -0.93
CA THR A 105 24.84 0.26 -0.13
C THR A 105 24.34 -1.12 -0.54
N HIS A 106 23.55 -1.75 0.33
CA HIS A 106 23.04 -3.11 0.14
C HIS A 106 21.60 -3.24 0.66
N TYR A 107 20.68 -2.43 0.15
CA TYR A 107 19.27 -2.61 0.44
C TYR A 107 18.74 -3.87 -0.26
N GLU A 108 17.92 -4.59 0.48
CA GLU A 108 17.14 -5.72 -0.02
C GLU A 108 15.72 -5.26 -0.32
N TYR A 109 15.08 -5.93 -1.27
CA TYR A 109 13.68 -5.70 -1.62
C TYR A 109 13.10 -6.96 -2.25
N HIS A 110 11.82 -7.21 -1.99
CA HIS A 110 11.14 -8.48 -2.30
C HIS A 110 9.99 -8.30 -3.29
N CYS A 111 9.41 -7.10 -3.34
CA CYS A 111 8.33 -6.77 -4.26
C CYS A 111 8.60 -5.43 -4.95
N LYS A 112 7.84 -5.17 -6.01
CA LYS A 112 7.92 -3.95 -6.81
C LYS A 112 7.71 -2.69 -5.99
N ALA A 113 6.76 -2.70 -5.07
CA ALA A 113 6.47 -1.52 -4.25
C ALA A 113 7.65 -1.17 -3.30
N GLU A 114 8.28 -2.19 -2.71
CA GLU A 114 9.49 -2.02 -1.91
C GLU A 114 10.68 -1.56 -2.78
N ALA A 115 10.82 -2.12 -3.99
CA ALA A 115 11.84 -1.70 -4.94
C ALA A 115 11.69 -0.22 -5.33
N ILE A 116 10.47 0.28 -5.57
CA ILE A 116 10.19 1.70 -5.83
C ILE A 116 10.65 2.56 -4.65
N TYR A 117 10.38 2.13 -3.42
CA TYR A 117 10.82 2.83 -2.21
C TYR A 117 12.36 2.90 -2.14
N VAL A 118 13.05 1.76 -2.31
CA VAL A 118 14.52 1.69 -2.31
C VAL A 118 15.12 2.55 -3.42
N GLU A 119 14.59 2.46 -4.62
CA GLU A 119 15.01 3.26 -5.77
C GLU A 119 14.89 4.76 -5.48
N THR A 120 13.77 5.20 -4.90
CA THR A 120 13.55 6.60 -4.50
C THR A 120 14.53 7.04 -3.42
N LEU A 121 14.79 6.19 -2.43
CA LEU A 121 15.77 6.45 -1.37
C LEU A 121 17.18 6.65 -1.94
N LEU A 122 17.61 5.77 -2.86
CA LEU A 122 18.91 5.85 -3.50
C LEU A 122 19.03 7.10 -4.39
N LYS A 123 17.99 7.41 -5.18
CA LYS A 123 17.93 8.64 -5.98
C LYS A 123 18.07 9.89 -5.13
N ASN A 124 17.41 9.92 -3.97
CA ASN A 124 17.53 11.05 -3.05
C ASN A 124 18.94 11.18 -2.47
N LYS A 125 19.64 10.07 -2.20
CA LYS A 125 21.03 10.09 -1.72
C LYS A 125 22.04 10.55 -2.78
N ILE A 126 21.82 10.20 -4.04
CA ILE A 126 22.70 10.65 -5.15
C ILE A 126 22.55 12.16 -5.40
N ASN A 127 21.35 12.68 -5.22
CA ASN A 127 21.04 14.10 -5.48
C ASN A 127 21.23 15.01 -4.25
N ALA A 128 21.61 14.46 -3.09
CA ALA A 128 21.86 15.19 -1.85
C ALA A 128 23.30 15.73 -1.79
#